data_AF-A0A661PGR1-F1
#
_entry.id   AF-A0A661PGR1-F1
#
_cell.length_a   1.000
_cell.length_b   1.000
_cell.length_c   1.000
_cell.angle_alpha   90.00
_cell.angle_beta   90.00
_cell.angle_gamma   90.00
#
_symmetry.space_group_name_H-M   'P 1'
#
loop_
_entity.id
_entity.type
_entity.pdbx_description
1 polymer ?
#
loop_
_entity_poly.entity_id
_entity_poly.type
_entity_poly.pdbx_seq_one_letter_code
_entity_poly.pdbx_strand_id
1 'polypeptide(L)'
;MSPRDHYNQYRQMEVATNSDPKKLVLMLYDGCLRFLTIAEKAMEKKEIEKKAIHIGKALEIISELNSCLDRQLDDEIVPFLEAMYTHMMHKLLEANL
;
A
#
# COMPACT_ATOMS: atom_id res chain seq x y z
N MET A 1 -27.46 -8.44 8.28
CA MET A 1 -26.20 -8.09 7.59
C MET A 1 -26.21 -6.59 7.34
N SER A 2 -25.15 -5.86 7.69
CA SER A 2 -25.14 -4.38 7.67
C SER A 2 -24.89 -3.83 6.26
N PRO A 3 -25.43 -2.66 5.87
CA PRO A 3 -25.14 -2.04 4.56
C PRO A 3 -23.64 -1.88 4.22
N ARG A 4 -22.77 -1.78 5.24
CA ARG A 4 -21.30 -1.76 5.07
C ARG A 4 -20.72 -3.10 4.60
N ASP A 5 -21.33 -4.22 5.02
CA ASP A 5 -20.88 -5.57 4.68
C ASP A 5 -21.12 -5.86 3.20
N HIS A 6 -22.25 -5.38 2.66
CA HIS A 6 -22.55 -5.47 1.23
C HIS A 6 -21.56 -4.67 0.38
N TYR A 7 -21.26 -3.42 0.75
CA TYR A 7 -20.27 -2.61 0.02
C TYR A 7 -18.88 -3.27 -0.04
N ASN A 8 -18.44 -3.86 1.07
CA ASN A 8 -17.16 -4.57 1.13
C ASN A 8 -17.15 -5.84 0.24
N GLN A 9 -18.25 -6.61 0.21
CA GLN A 9 -18.39 -7.76 -0.70
C GLN A 9 -18.41 -7.34 -2.17
N TYR A 10 -19.14 -6.28 -2.52
CA TYR A 10 -19.14 -5.72 -3.87
C TYR A 10 -17.74 -5.29 -4.30
N ARG A 11 -17.00 -4.60 -3.42
CA ARG A 11 -15.64 -4.15 -3.72
C ARG A 11 -14.67 -5.31 -3.88
N GLN A 12 -14.81 -6.39 -3.10
CA GLN A 12 -14.02 -7.61 -3.27
C GLN A 12 -14.33 -8.32 -4.59
N MET A 13 -15.62 -8.42 -4.95
CA MET A 13 -16.04 -9.08 -6.18
C MET A 13 -15.61 -8.29 -7.42
N GLU A 14 -15.67 -6.95 -7.39
CA GLU A 14 -15.17 -6.07 -8.46
C GLU A 14 -13.65 -6.21 -8.67
N VAL A 15 -12.89 -6.28 -7.58
CA VAL A 15 -11.44 -6.55 -7.63
C VAL A 15 -11.16 -7.93 -8.24
N ALA A 16 -11.92 -8.95 -7.83
CA ALA A 16 -11.69 -10.33 -8.23
C ALA A 16 -12.12 -10.65 -9.68
N THR A 17 -13.04 -9.88 -10.27
CA THR A 17 -13.66 -10.27 -11.55
C THR A 17 -13.42 -9.33 -12.73
N ASN A 18 -13.15 -8.03 -12.51
CA ASN A 18 -13.21 -7.05 -13.62
C ASN A 18 -12.31 -5.81 -13.45
N SER A 19 -11.30 -5.82 -12.59
CA SER A 19 -10.48 -4.63 -12.36
C SER A 19 -9.34 -4.50 -13.38
N ASP A 20 -9.33 -3.41 -14.13
CA ASP A 20 -8.19 -2.96 -14.95
C ASP A 20 -6.91 -2.96 -14.08
N PRO A 21 -5.79 -3.57 -14.51
CA PRO A 21 -4.52 -3.54 -13.78
C PRO A 21 -4.12 -2.14 -13.29
N LYS A 22 -4.40 -1.09 -14.07
CA LYS A 22 -4.14 0.31 -13.65
C LYS A 22 -5.00 0.73 -12.46
N LYS A 23 -6.25 0.28 -12.40
CA LYS A 23 -7.17 0.54 -11.28
C LYS A 23 -6.70 -0.20 -10.02
N LEU A 24 -6.17 -1.42 -10.14
CA LEU A 24 -5.60 -2.15 -9.01
C LEU A 24 -4.39 -1.42 -8.43
N VAL A 25 -3.48 -0.94 -9.27
CA VAL A 25 -2.32 -0.14 -8.85
C VAL A 25 -2.77 1.15 -8.13
N LEU A 26 -3.76 1.85 -8.67
CA LEU A 26 -4.30 3.05 -8.01
C LEU A 26 -4.91 2.73 -6.64
N MET A 27 -5.65 1.62 -6.53
CA MET A 27 -6.22 1.17 -5.26
C MET A 27 -5.16 0.79 -4.23
N LEU A 28 -4.02 0.24 -4.67
CA LEU A 28 -2.85 -0.02 -3.82
C LEU A 28 -2.28 1.29 -3.30
N TYR A 29 -2.02 2.28 -4.17
CA TYR A 29 -1.56 3.60 -3.72
C TYR A 29 -2.52 4.25 -2.72
N ASP A 30 -3.83 4.24 -3.00
CA ASP A 30 -4.84 4.75 -2.07
C ASP A 30 -4.83 4.00 -0.73
N GLY A 31 -4.63 2.68 -0.77
CA GLY A 31 -4.47 1.85 0.42
C GLY A 31 -3.25 2.25 1.25
N CYS A 32 -2.11 2.40 0.60
CA CYS A 32 -0.86 2.83 1.21
C CYS A 32 -1.04 4.18 1.90
N LEU A 33 -1.53 5.20 1.17
CA LEU A 33 -1.75 6.54 1.70
C LEU A 33 -2.66 6.53 2.94
N ARG A 34 -3.78 5.79 2.90
CA ARG A 34 -4.67 5.66 4.06
C ARG A 34 -3.96 5.06 5.27
N PHE A 35 -3.17 4.01 5.09
CA PHE A 35 -2.43 3.38 6.20
C PHE A 35 -1.35 4.31 6.75
N LEU A 36 -0.64 5.05 5.90
CA LEU A 36 0.34 6.06 6.32
C LEU A 36 -0.31 7.18 7.14
N THR A 37 -1.46 7.71 6.72
CA THR A 37 -2.19 8.73 7.50
C THR A 37 -2.64 8.21 8.87
N ILE A 38 -3.01 6.93 8.97
CA ILE A 38 -3.38 6.34 10.27
C ILE A 38 -2.14 6.14 11.15
N ALA A 39 -1.03 5.70 10.57
CA ALA A 39 0.25 5.55 11.27
C ALA A 39 0.75 6.89 11.81
N GLU A 40 0.74 7.94 11.00
CA GLU A 40 1.12 9.31 11.40
C GLU A 40 0.31 9.79 12.61
N LYS A 41 -1.03 9.69 12.55
CA LYS A 41 -1.90 10.04 13.68
C LYS A 41 -1.66 9.17 14.91
N ALA A 42 -1.30 7.91 14.74
CA ALA A 42 -0.94 7.02 15.84
C ALA A 42 0.38 7.45 16.50
N MET A 43 1.36 7.91 15.71
CA MET A 43 2.62 8.47 16.21
C MET A 43 2.39 9.73 17.06
N GLU A 44 1.58 10.67 16.57
CA GLU A 44 1.20 11.88 17.31
C GLU A 44 0.58 11.57 18.68
N LYS A 45 -0.26 10.52 18.71
CA LYS A 45 -0.96 10.04 19.92
C LYS A 45 -0.14 9.07 20.77
N LYS A 46 1.08 8.73 20.37
CA LYS A 46 1.94 7.73 21.03
C LYS A 46 1.30 6.32 21.11
N GLU A 47 0.43 5.99 20.16
CA GLU A 47 -0.22 4.67 20.02
C GLU A 47 0.72 3.69 19.27
N ILE A 48 1.72 3.14 19.98
CA ILE A 48 2.84 2.36 19.38
C ILE A 48 2.38 1.12 18.60
N GLU A 49 1.50 0.31 19.17
CA GLU A 49 1.00 -0.90 18.50
C GLU A 49 0.27 -0.57 17.19
N LYS A 50 -0.57 0.46 17.23
CA LYS A 50 -1.35 0.89 16.07
C LYS A 50 -0.45 1.51 14.99
N LYS A 51 0.58 2.27 15.39
CA LYS A 51 1.65 2.72 14.48
C LYS A 51 2.23 1.51 13.75
N ALA A 52 2.73 0.52 14.50
CA ALA A 52 3.40 -0.64 13.94
C ALA A 52 2.52 -1.43 12.96
N ILE A 53 1.25 -1.66 13.31
CA ILE A 53 0.29 -2.36 12.44
C ILE A 53 0.10 -1.62 11.12
N HIS A 54 -0.06 -0.29 11.15
CA HIS A 54 -0.38 0.47 9.94
C HIS A 54 0.86 0.74 9.08
N ILE A 55 2.03 0.90 9.69
CA ILE A 55 3.30 0.91 8.95
C ILE A 55 3.53 -0.44 8.27
N GLY A 56 3.30 -1.56 8.96
CA GLY A 56 3.42 -2.91 8.38
C GLY A 56 2.54 -3.09 7.15
N LYS A 57 1.28 -2.64 7.19
CA LYS A 57 0.37 -2.70 6.04
C LYS A 57 0.81 -1.81 4.87
N ALA A 58 1.40 -0.65 5.14
CA ALA A 58 1.96 0.20 4.10
C ALA A 58 3.20 -0.45 3.45
N LEU A 59 4.07 -1.09 4.25
CA LEU A 59 5.21 -1.86 3.78
C LEU A 59 4.79 -3.01 2.86
N GLU A 60 3.76 -3.78 3.24
CA GLU A 60 3.22 -4.87 2.43
C GLU A 60 2.77 -4.37 1.04
N ILE A 61 2.06 -3.24 0.98
CA ILE A 61 1.61 -2.66 -0.29
C ILE A 61 2.79 -2.21 -1.16
N ILE A 62 3.77 -1.51 -0.59
CA ILE A 62 4.92 -1.01 -1.35
C ILE A 62 5.78 -2.17 -1.86
N SER A 63 5.95 -3.21 -1.04
CA SER A 63 6.62 -4.45 -1.43
C SER A 63 5.92 -5.13 -2.61
N GLU A 64 4.58 -5.20 -2.59
CA GLU A 64 3.79 -5.76 -3.69
C GLU A 64 3.88 -4.90 -4.97
N LEU A 65 3.87 -3.58 -4.84
CA LEU A 65 4.07 -2.69 -5.99
C LEU A 65 5.46 -2.88 -6.62
N ASN A 66 6.48 -3.12 -5.80
CA ASN A 66 7.84 -3.41 -6.27
C ASN A 66 7.97 -4.80 -6.90
N SER A 67 7.27 -5.81 -6.36
CA SER A 67 7.27 -7.18 -6.90
C SER A 67 6.63 -7.22 -8.30
N CYS A 68 5.63 -6.38 -8.54
CA CYS A 68 4.90 -6.27 -9.81
C CYS A 68 5.65 -5.50 -10.93
N LEU A 69 6.82 -4.92 -10.66
CA LEU A 69 7.60 -4.23 -11.69
C LEU A 69 8.13 -5.24 -12.73
N ASP A 70 7.81 -4.98 -14.01
CA ASP A 70 8.37 -5.76 -15.12
C ASP A 70 9.81 -5.31 -15.40
N ARG A 71 10.76 -6.09 -14.89
CA ARG A 71 12.21 -5.85 -15.02
C ARG A 71 12.77 -6.30 -16.37
N GLN A 72 11.95 -6.84 -17.26
CA GLN A 72 12.35 -7.18 -18.63
C GLN A 72 12.15 -5.99 -19.58
N LEU A 73 11.40 -4.98 -19.17
CA LEU A 73 11.25 -3.73 -19.92
C LEU A 73 12.55 -2.93 -19.85
N ASP A 74 13.10 -2.61 -21.02
CA ASP A 74 14.20 -1.66 -21.18
C ASP A 74 13.65 -0.22 -21.14
N ASP A 75 13.14 0.16 -19.96
CA ASP A 75 12.56 1.46 -19.68
C ASP A 75 13.18 2.03 -18.39
N GLU A 76 13.71 3.25 -18.47
CA GLU A 76 14.35 3.94 -17.35
C GLU A 76 13.41 4.13 -16.14
N ILE A 77 12.10 4.06 -16.34
CA ILE A 77 11.13 4.16 -15.26
C ILE A 77 11.19 2.99 -14.28
N VAL A 78 11.57 1.79 -14.74
CA VAL A 78 11.64 0.59 -13.90
C VAL A 78 12.67 0.73 -12.78
N PRO A 79 13.96 1.01 -13.05
CA PRO A 79 14.95 1.21 -11.99
C PRO A 79 14.65 2.44 -11.12
N PHE A 80 14.02 3.49 -11.67
CA PHE A 80 13.58 4.64 -10.89
C PHE A 80 12.53 4.24 -9.84
N LEU A 81 11.48 3.52 -10.26
CA LEU A 81 10.43 3.05 -9.35
C LEU A 81 10.97 2.06 -8.33
N GLU A 82 11.86 1.15 -8.73
CA GLU A 82 12.50 0.20 -7.84
C GLU A 82 13.30 0.91 -6.73
N ALA A 83 14.11 1.89 -7.09
CA ALA A 83 14.87 2.71 -6.14
C ALA A 83 13.94 3.51 -5.22
N MET A 84 12.88 4.09 -5.78
CA MET A 84 11.88 4.86 -5.01
C MET A 84 11.18 3.98 -3.98
N TYR A 85 10.65 2.82 -4.37
CA TYR A 85 9.98 1.90 -3.45
C TYR A 85 10.92 1.37 -2.37
N THR A 86 12.16 1.05 -2.72
CA THR A 86 13.19 0.65 -1.75
C THR A 86 13.45 1.76 -0.72
N HIS A 87 13.59 3.00 -1.18
CA HIS A 87 13.76 4.14 -0.29
C HIS A 87 12.56 4.33 0.65
N MET A 88 11.33 4.23 0.13
CA MET A 88 10.11 4.32 0.94
C MET A 88 10.06 3.23 2.01
N MET A 89 10.38 1.97 1.66
CA MET A 89 10.41 0.87 2.64
C MET A 89 11.42 1.13 3.76
N HIS A 90 12.63 1.62 3.44
CA HIS A 90 13.60 2.02 4.47
C HIS A 90 13.06 3.11 5.40
N LYS A 91 12.41 4.15 4.84
CA LYS A 91 11.82 5.23 5.65
C LYS A 91 10.70 4.74 6.56
N LEU A 92 9.90 3.79 6.10
CA LEU A 92 8.85 3.18 6.92
C LEU A 92 9.42 2.33 8.05
N LEU A 93 10.49 1.57 7.80
CA LEU A 93 11.19 0.83 8.84
C LEU A 93 11.80 1.79 9.88
N GLU A 94 12.45 2.86 9.44
CA GLU A 94 12.98 3.92 10.33
C GLU A 94 11.87 4.54 11.19
N ALA A 95 10.71 4.86 10.61
CA ALA A 95 9.57 5.41 11.36
C ALA A 95 8.94 4.41 12.33
N ASN A 96 9.13 3.11 12.11
CA ASN A 96 8.61 2.07 12.96
C ASN A 96 9.47 1.78 14.20
N LEU A 97 10.76 2.14 14.16
CA LEU A 97 11.62 2.15 15.34
C LEU A 97 11.15 3.20 16.37
#